data_AF-A0A378LPC8-F1
#
_entry.id   AF-A0A378LPC8-F1
#
_cell.length_a   1.000
_cell.length_b   1.000
_cell.length_c   1.000
_cell.angle_alpha   90.00
_cell.angle_beta   90.00
_cell.angle_gamma   90.00
#
_symmetry.space_group_name_H-M   'P 1'
#
loop_
_entity.id
_entity.type
_entity.pdbx_description
1 polymer ?
#
loop_
_entity_poly.entity_id
_entity_poly.type
_entity_poly.pdbx_seq_one_letter_code
_entity_poly.pdbx_strand_id
1 'polypeptide(L)'
;MGNSKFSLIKQSFFNHSPKQNNFSFKEKEFDLNQLKYELSTMNLILMSNKSHWMEHDSIVLYLLLLCDLLIQYYELDYVCSEIEKLKQIRKKVENYGKTDVEEDQKFIDSFLVFIFDELQTNILSYVSSFMSISKLRQYIGNINTKRSQFSYSRGLANYLIVYLQKSSISKIIEEFNQIINNPYSFIEGIHFLNVSREAITDLGILLYALRFFINLFLLIKHIAEALEKDELAVLTIWKQELEKRGFTLANDLVWAVIGLLTTYYNFFKISESVVPIITVAFLTFDTLLLFAQWIFEANQHQVRVVELEIQLETASGLEHAVIQRQLDILNDEWEAQCSFFVINIVGANIIATSFAMSMLCTGPLALGGLALLALLGNAFYNTAEEYKKYQKSSIALRREVQNSKILDDAHHLQLLGHLKEECNKQYQEFWKSLLFNAGGIAFIITAAVASWPVALGLTLIYTVYRLNDAYQKQLQSKNNVPQEIYRIFDPQQIEENPNMPCYSLT
;
A
#
# COMPACT_ATOMS: atom_id res chain seq x y z
N MET A 1 -8.47 -9.09 30.66
CA MET A 1 -7.65 -7.89 30.44
C MET A 1 -8.52 -6.70 30.82
N GLY A 2 -7.99 -5.72 31.57
CA GLY A 2 -8.78 -4.53 31.95
C GLY A 2 -8.98 -3.58 30.76
N ASN A 3 -9.97 -2.70 30.85
CA ASN A 3 -10.23 -1.65 29.87
C ASN A 3 -8.97 -0.77 29.69
N SER A 4 -8.50 -0.61 28.44
CA SER A 4 -7.38 0.27 28.12
C SER A 4 -7.70 1.72 28.55
N LYS A 5 -6.69 2.53 28.89
CA LYS A 5 -6.95 3.95 29.23
C LYS A 5 -7.67 4.72 28.13
N PHE A 6 -7.40 4.39 26.85
CA PHE A 6 -8.14 4.98 25.74
C PHE A 6 -9.62 4.61 25.75
N SER A 7 -9.95 3.35 26.06
CA SER A 7 -11.35 2.92 26.20
C SER A 7 -12.06 3.63 27.36
N LEU A 8 -11.38 3.85 28.49
CA LEU A 8 -11.94 4.60 29.62
C LEU A 8 -12.15 6.09 29.29
N ILE A 9 -11.22 6.71 28.57
CA ILE A 9 -11.37 8.09 28.09
C ILE A 9 -12.58 8.16 27.15
N LYS A 10 -12.67 7.27 26.16
CA LYS A 10 -13.80 7.20 25.23
C LYS A 10 -15.14 7.08 25.95
N GLN A 11 -15.27 6.10 26.86
CA GLN A 11 -16.48 5.90 27.68
C GLN A 11 -16.84 7.16 28.46
N SER A 12 -15.86 7.93 28.94
CA SER A 12 -16.13 9.18 29.67
C SER A 12 -16.75 10.28 28.80
N PHE A 13 -16.42 10.31 27.49
CA PHE A 13 -17.03 11.23 26.53
C PHE A 13 -18.47 10.85 26.21
N PHE A 14 -18.75 9.57 26.00
CA PHE A 14 -20.11 9.08 25.75
C PHE A 14 -21.02 9.20 26.98
N ASN A 15 -20.46 9.08 28.19
CA ASN A 15 -21.21 9.26 29.44
C ASN A 15 -21.28 10.73 29.92
N HIS A 16 -20.87 11.71 29.11
CA HIS A 16 -20.86 13.14 29.44
C HIS A 16 -20.17 13.49 30.78
N SER A 17 -19.13 12.74 31.15
CA SER A 17 -18.33 12.99 32.36
C SER A 17 -16.85 13.13 31.98
N PRO A 18 -16.46 14.19 31.25
CA PRO A 18 -15.08 14.39 30.86
C PRO A 18 -14.24 14.67 32.12
N LYS A 19 -13.67 13.62 32.71
CA LYS A 19 -12.62 13.78 33.73
C LYS A 19 -11.33 14.14 33.02
N GLN A 20 -10.65 15.16 33.55
CA GLN A 20 -9.32 15.55 33.10
C GLN A 20 -8.34 14.43 33.47
N ASN A 21 -8.17 13.45 32.58
CA ASN A 21 -7.22 12.38 32.78
C ASN A 21 -5.84 12.88 32.34
N ASN A 22 -4.90 12.97 33.29
CA ASN A 22 -3.49 13.22 32.99
C ASN A 22 -2.96 12.03 32.18
N PHE A 23 -2.93 12.18 30.85
CA PHE A 23 -2.41 11.18 29.93
C PHE A 23 -0.88 11.26 29.88
N SER A 24 -0.18 10.12 29.94
CA SER A 24 1.28 10.07 29.85
C SER A 24 1.73 9.06 28.79
N PHE A 25 2.60 9.50 27.88
CA PHE A 25 3.18 8.64 26.84
C PHE A 25 4.23 7.63 27.38
N LYS A 26 4.59 7.72 28.67
CA LYS A 26 5.50 6.76 29.35
C LYS A 26 4.81 5.48 29.81
N GLU A 27 3.48 5.44 29.75
CA GLU A 27 2.72 4.34 30.28
C GLU A 27 2.93 3.08 29.45
N LYS A 28 3.05 1.93 30.14
CA LYS A 28 3.25 0.63 29.47
C LYS A 28 2.11 0.24 28.52
N GLU A 29 0.93 0.80 28.75
CA GLU A 29 -0.29 0.56 27.98
C GLU A 29 -0.45 1.53 26.79
N PHE A 30 0.45 2.50 26.62
CA PHE A 30 0.37 3.42 25.48
C PHE A 30 0.70 2.70 24.17
N ASP A 31 -0.26 2.73 23.24
CA ASP A 31 -0.10 2.24 21.89
C ASP A 31 -0.45 3.34 20.87
N LEU A 32 0.54 3.76 20.09
CA LEU A 32 0.39 4.77 19.04
C LEU A 32 -0.48 4.28 17.87
N ASN A 33 -0.40 2.99 17.51
CA ASN A 33 -1.19 2.42 16.43
C ASN A 33 -2.67 2.41 16.82
N GLN A 34 -2.97 2.07 18.07
CA GLN A 34 -4.32 2.17 18.63
C GLN A 34 -4.85 3.61 18.55
N LEU A 35 -4.06 4.60 18.95
CA LEU A 35 -4.47 6.01 18.93
C LEU A 35 -4.73 6.52 17.51
N LYS A 36 -3.86 6.16 16.55
CA LYS A 36 -4.04 6.48 15.13
C LYS A 36 -5.30 5.86 14.56
N TYR A 37 -5.54 4.61 14.90
CA TYR A 37 -6.72 3.86 14.47
C TYR A 37 -8.00 4.47 15.02
N GLU A 38 -8.02 4.83 16.30
CA GLU A 38 -9.17 5.49 16.91
C GLU A 38 -9.46 6.82 16.20
N LEU A 39 -8.43 7.64 15.95
CA LEU A 39 -8.60 8.89 15.19
C LEU A 39 -9.15 8.62 13.78
N SER A 40 -8.57 7.67 13.03
CA SER A 40 -8.96 7.43 11.64
C SER A 40 -10.40 6.93 11.54
N THR A 41 -10.80 5.99 12.40
CA THR A 41 -12.15 5.42 12.39
C THR A 41 -13.19 6.39 12.89
N MET A 42 -12.92 7.13 13.98
CA MET A 42 -13.85 8.14 14.49
C MET A 42 -14.04 9.27 13.48
N ASN A 43 -12.97 9.70 12.81
CA ASN A 43 -13.07 10.68 11.73
C ASN A 43 -13.94 10.15 10.58
N LEU A 44 -13.73 8.90 10.16
CA LEU A 44 -14.52 8.29 9.08
C LEU A 44 -16.01 8.19 9.44
N ILE A 45 -16.33 7.78 10.67
CA ILE A 45 -17.71 7.70 11.17
C ILE A 45 -18.35 9.09 11.24
N LEU A 46 -17.61 10.11 11.67
CA LEU A 46 -18.06 11.50 11.69
C LEU A 46 -18.42 11.96 10.26
N MET A 47 -17.53 11.72 9.29
CA MET A 47 -17.76 12.08 7.88
C MET A 47 -18.95 11.34 7.27
N SER A 48 -19.20 10.10 7.69
CA SER A 48 -20.27 9.26 7.14
C SER A 48 -21.67 9.62 7.63
N ASN A 49 -21.77 10.44 8.68
CA ASN A 49 -22.99 10.65 9.44
C ASN A 49 -23.24 12.14 9.75
N LYS A 50 -22.76 13.04 8.87
CA LYS A 50 -22.75 14.50 9.11
C LYS A 50 -24.07 15.06 9.63
N SER A 51 -25.20 14.61 9.08
CA SER A 51 -26.55 15.08 9.44
C SER A 51 -26.95 14.75 10.88
N HIS A 52 -26.41 13.68 11.47
CA HIS A 52 -26.72 13.23 12.83
C HIS A 52 -25.89 13.94 13.92
N TRP A 53 -24.80 14.63 13.56
CA TRP A 53 -23.84 15.16 14.53
C TRP A 53 -24.02 16.63 14.89
N MET A 54 -24.97 17.33 14.27
CA MET A 54 -25.28 18.73 14.57
C MET A 54 -25.78 18.95 16.02
N GLU A 55 -26.23 17.90 16.71
CA GLU A 55 -26.78 17.97 18.07
C GLU A 55 -25.89 17.31 19.16
N HIS A 56 -24.80 16.63 18.80
CA HIS A 56 -24.01 15.80 19.73
C HIS A 56 -22.52 16.23 19.83
N ASP A 57 -22.23 17.10 20.79
CA ASP A 57 -20.89 17.63 21.07
C ASP A 57 -19.83 16.56 21.45
N SER A 58 -20.22 15.40 21.96
CA SER A 58 -19.29 14.43 22.58
C SER A 58 -18.30 13.80 21.60
N ILE A 59 -18.71 13.43 20.39
CA ILE A 59 -17.83 12.82 19.39
C ILE A 59 -16.86 13.84 18.80
N VAL A 60 -17.33 15.05 18.52
CA VAL A 60 -16.49 16.15 18.01
C VAL A 60 -15.42 16.49 19.03
N LEU A 61 -15.80 16.63 20.31
CA LEU A 61 -14.86 16.88 21.41
C LEU A 61 -13.86 15.74 21.60
N TYR A 62 -14.31 14.48 21.48
CA TYR A 62 -13.42 13.32 21.56
C TYR A 62 -12.41 13.31 20.41
N LEU A 63 -12.85 13.59 19.18
CA LEU A 63 -11.97 13.64 18.01
C LEU A 63 -10.94 14.76 18.11
N LEU A 64 -11.33 15.93 18.63
CA LEU A 64 -10.41 17.04 18.92
C LEU A 64 -9.37 16.63 19.98
N LEU A 65 -9.79 15.92 21.03
CA LEU A 65 -8.85 15.37 22.02
C LEU A 65 -7.85 14.40 21.38
N LEU A 66 -8.31 13.49 20.52
CA LEU A 66 -7.43 12.55 19.82
C LEU A 66 -6.42 13.28 18.92
N CYS A 67 -6.86 14.34 18.22
CA CYS A 67 -5.98 15.20 17.45
C CYS A 67 -4.92 15.86 18.34
N ASP A 68 -5.33 16.47 19.46
CA ASP A 68 -4.41 17.16 20.37
C ASP A 68 -3.39 16.21 20.98
N LEU A 69 -3.81 15.00 21.39
CA LEU A 69 -2.91 13.96 21.91
C LEU A 69 -1.88 13.51 20.86
N LEU A 70 -2.30 13.30 19.61
CA LEU A 70 -1.40 12.93 18.53
C LEU A 70 -0.45 14.07 18.13
N ILE A 71 -0.93 15.32 18.13
CA ILE A 71 -0.08 16.50 17.88
C ILE A 71 0.99 16.60 18.97
N GLN A 72 0.61 16.52 20.25
CA GLN A 72 1.55 16.52 21.38
C GLN A 72 2.58 15.40 21.23
N TYR A 73 2.14 14.18 20.94
CA TYR A 73 3.03 13.05 20.73
C TYR A 73 4.06 13.30 19.62
N TYR A 74 3.61 13.79 18.45
CA TYR A 74 4.52 14.03 17.32
C TYR A 74 5.37 15.29 17.46
N GLU A 75 4.97 16.27 18.27
CA GLU A 75 5.83 17.37 18.70
C GLU A 75 6.96 16.85 19.61
N LEU A 76 6.69 15.79 20.39
CA LEU A 76 7.72 15.07 21.14
C LEU A 76 8.64 14.24 20.21
N ASP A 77 8.10 13.54 19.22
CA ASP A 77 8.85 12.68 18.28
C ASP A 77 9.36 13.40 17.00
N TYR A 78 9.23 14.73 16.93
CA TYR A 78 9.68 15.61 15.84
C TYR A 78 9.30 15.17 14.42
N VAL A 79 8.03 14.79 14.21
CA VAL A 79 7.51 14.42 12.89
C VAL A 79 6.65 15.54 12.29
N CYS A 80 7.30 16.61 11.78
CA CYS A 80 6.64 17.81 11.27
C CYS A 80 5.53 17.54 10.24
N SER A 81 5.74 16.59 9.32
CA SER A 81 4.75 16.26 8.30
C SER A 81 3.47 15.67 8.88
N GLU A 82 3.55 14.91 9.97
CA GLU A 82 2.36 14.33 10.61
C GLU A 82 1.62 15.38 11.46
N ILE A 83 2.37 16.31 12.07
CA ILE A 83 1.78 17.44 12.81
C ILE A 83 0.94 18.32 11.89
N GLU A 84 1.44 18.66 10.70
CA GLU A 84 0.69 19.49 9.74
C GLU A 84 -0.63 18.84 9.33
N LYS A 85 -0.61 17.53 9.05
CA LYS A 85 -1.82 16.76 8.72
C LYS A 85 -2.82 16.77 9.85
N LEU A 86 -2.37 16.54 11.08
CA LEU A 86 -3.23 16.52 12.26
C LEU A 86 -3.82 17.89 12.55
N LYS A 87 -3.05 18.97 12.36
CA LYS A 87 -3.55 20.35 12.47
C LYS A 87 -4.63 20.65 11.44
N GLN A 88 -4.52 20.10 10.22
CA GLN A 88 -5.57 20.24 9.20
C GLN A 88 -6.83 19.43 9.54
N ILE A 89 -6.68 18.19 10.04
CA ILE A 89 -7.83 17.40 10.53
C ILE A 89 -8.53 18.17 11.66
N ARG A 90 -7.77 18.62 12.66
CA ARG A 90 -8.28 19.41 13.79
C ARG A 90 -9.05 20.64 13.33
N LYS A 91 -8.47 21.46 12.44
CA LYS A 91 -9.14 22.65 11.90
C LYS A 91 -10.43 22.31 11.15
N LYS A 92 -10.45 21.20 10.42
CA LYS A 92 -11.66 20.73 9.73
C LYS A 92 -12.75 20.31 10.72
N VAL A 93 -12.39 19.59 11.78
CA VAL A 93 -13.32 19.17 12.85
C VAL A 93 -13.85 20.38 13.63
N GLU A 94 -13.02 21.40 13.92
CA GLU A 94 -13.46 22.64 14.57
C GLU A 94 -14.47 23.43 13.74
N ASN A 95 -14.39 23.33 12.41
CA ASN A 95 -15.29 24.02 11.49
C ASN A 95 -16.65 23.31 11.32
N TYR A 96 -16.81 22.06 11.77
CA TYR A 96 -18.08 21.33 11.67
C TYR A 96 -19.24 21.98 12.46
N GLY A 97 -18.95 22.77 13.49
CA GLY A 97 -19.95 23.45 14.33
C GLY A 97 -20.38 24.84 13.85
N LYS A 98 -19.95 25.29 12.67
CA LYS A 98 -20.29 26.61 12.11
C LYS A 98 -20.93 26.44 10.73
N THR A 99 -22.25 26.57 10.68
CA THR A 99 -23.12 26.42 9.50
C THR A 99 -22.57 27.03 8.21
N ASP A 100 -22.55 26.26 7.11
CA ASP A 100 -23.43 26.49 5.96
C ASP A 100 -23.50 25.27 5.01
N VAL A 101 -24.69 25.10 4.40
CA VAL A 101 -25.18 23.93 3.63
C VAL A 101 -24.73 23.90 2.16
N GLU A 102 -23.75 24.73 1.76
CA GLU A 102 -23.30 24.79 0.35
C GLU A 102 -21.90 24.19 0.09
N GLU A 103 -21.21 23.66 1.11
CA GLU A 103 -19.85 23.14 0.97
C GLU A 103 -19.72 21.62 0.78
N ASP A 104 -20.82 20.86 0.67
CA ASP A 104 -20.73 19.39 0.67
C ASP A 104 -19.98 18.81 -0.54
N GLN A 105 -20.00 19.47 -1.70
CA GLN A 105 -19.14 19.10 -2.84
C GLN A 105 -17.68 19.55 -2.63
N LYS A 106 -17.48 20.74 -2.05
CA LYS A 106 -16.16 21.37 -1.83
C LYS A 106 -15.36 20.72 -0.70
N PHE A 107 -16.04 20.16 0.28
CA PHE A 107 -15.48 19.55 1.48
C PHE A 107 -14.87 18.17 1.17
N ILE A 108 -15.56 17.36 0.37
CA ILE A 108 -15.05 16.04 -0.07
C ILE A 108 -13.97 16.24 -1.12
N ASP A 109 -14.16 17.20 -2.03
CA ASP A 109 -13.10 17.67 -2.91
C ASP A 109 -11.90 18.18 -2.11
N SER A 110 -12.04 18.87 -0.97
CA SER A 110 -10.90 19.42 -0.21
C SER A 110 -10.19 18.40 0.70
N PHE A 111 -10.86 17.35 1.19
CA PHE A 111 -10.20 16.27 1.93
C PHE A 111 -9.51 15.26 0.98
N LEU A 112 -10.11 15.01 -0.19
CA LEU A 112 -9.45 14.23 -1.23
C LEU A 112 -8.38 15.04 -1.94
N VAL A 113 -8.58 16.32 -2.25
CA VAL A 113 -7.52 17.27 -2.62
C VAL A 113 -6.52 17.42 -1.48
N PHE A 114 -6.79 17.04 -0.23
CA PHE A 114 -5.78 17.03 0.82
C PHE A 114 -4.90 15.76 0.80
N ILE A 115 -5.47 14.57 0.56
CA ILE A 115 -4.67 13.34 0.29
C ILE A 115 -4.00 13.40 -1.10
N PHE A 116 -4.62 14.12 -2.04
CA PHE A 116 -4.13 14.30 -3.41
C PHE A 116 -3.22 15.52 -3.53
N ASP A 117 -3.34 16.56 -2.69
CA ASP A 117 -2.32 17.60 -2.47
C ASP A 117 -1.19 17.02 -1.65
N GLU A 118 -1.39 16.04 -0.78
CA GLU A 118 -0.28 15.26 -0.25
C GLU A 118 0.46 14.53 -1.40
N LEU A 119 -0.21 14.15 -2.50
CA LEU A 119 0.45 13.68 -3.74
C LEU A 119 0.97 14.83 -4.63
N GLN A 120 0.26 15.96 -4.73
CA GLN A 120 0.48 17.04 -5.69
C GLN A 120 1.39 18.14 -5.13
N THR A 121 1.33 18.49 -3.85
CA THR A 121 2.39 19.23 -3.13
C THR A 121 3.62 18.37 -2.94
N ASN A 122 3.51 17.03 -2.85
CA ASN A 122 4.69 16.18 -2.99
C ASN A 122 5.32 16.27 -4.37
N ILE A 123 4.55 16.62 -5.43
CA ILE A 123 4.99 16.85 -6.82
C ILE A 123 5.41 18.32 -7.07
N LEU A 124 4.78 19.32 -6.44
CA LEU A 124 5.09 20.75 -6.62
C LEU A 124 6.16 21.26 -5.64
N SER A 125 6.35 20.57 -4.51
CA SER A 125 7.55 20.72 -3.67
C SER A 125 8.78 20.04 -4.29
N TYR A 126 8.68 19.41 -5.48
CA TYR A 126 9.83 18.77 -6.16
C TYR A 126 10.96 19.75 -6.48
N VAL A 127 10.65 21.05 -6.58
CA VAL A 127 11.58 21.99 -7.21
C VAL A 127 12.24 22.95 -6.22
N SER A 128 11.73 23.11 -4.99
CA SER A 128 12.22 24.20 -4.11
C SER A 128 12.62 23.85 -2.69
N SER A 129 12.57 22.59 -2.22
CA SER A 129 12.97 22.28 -0.84
C SER A 129 13.58 20.89 -0.70
N PHE A 130 14.74 20.82 -0.05
CA PHE A 130 15.53 19.62 0.28
C PHE A 130 14.69 18.34 0.39
N MET A 131 15.03 17.33 -0.42
CA MET A 131 14.35 16.02 -0.45
C MET A 131 14.40 15.39 0.95
N SER A 132 13.25 15.31 1.64
CA SER A 132 13.20 14.69 2.97
C SER A 132 13.68 13.24 2.90
N ILE A 133 14.33 12.76 3.97
CA ILE A 133 14.90 11.40 4.04
C ILE A 133 13.83 10.33 3.72
N SER A 134 12.59 10.54 4.17
CA SER A 134 11.45 9.66 3.88
C SER A 134 11.08 9.61 2.39
N LYS A 135 11.16 10.74 1.66
CA LYS A 135 10.91 10.80 0.21
C LYS A 135 12.05 10.13 -0.57
N LEU A 136 13.30 10.37 -0.16
CA LEU A 136 14.47 9.70 -0.76
C LEU A 136 14.34 8.18 -0.64
N ARG A 137 13.94 7.67 0.53
CA ARG A 137 13.66 6.24 0.76
C ARG A 137 12.60 5.70 -0.21
N GLN A 138 11.49 6.42 -0.38
CA GLN A 138 10.41 6.01 -1.29
C GLN A 138 10.91 5.98 -2.74
N TYR A 139 11.68 6.98 -3.15
CA TYR A 139 12.27 7.04 -4.49
C TYR A 139 13.23 5.88 -4.76
N ILE A 140 14.13 5.58 -3.81
CA ILE A 140 15.04 4.42 -3.88
C ILE A 140 14.23 3.12 -3.99
N GLY A 141 13.17 2.98 -3.19
CA GLY A 141 12.26 1.85 -3.26
C GLY A 141 11.65 1.70 -4.67
N ASN A 142 11.11 2.78 -5.22
CA ASN A 142 10.51 2.80 -6.56
C ASN A 142 11.51 2.45 -7.66
N ILE A 143 12.74 2.97 -7.60
CA ILE A 143 13.79 2.60 -8.56
C ILE A 143 14.09 1.11 -8.46
N ASN A 144 14.22 0.57 -7.25
CA ASN A 144 14.53 -0.83 -7.08
C ASN A 144 13.42 -1.75 -7.60
N THR A 145 12.16 -1.38 -7.38
CA THR A 145 10.98 -2.02 -7.96
C THR A 145 11.06 -2.05 -9.49
N LYS A 146 11.38 -0.91 -10.12
CA LYS A 146 11.53 -0.82 -11.59
C LYS A 146 12.73 -1.60 -12.12
N ARG A 147 13.84 -1.60 -11.40
CA ARG A 147 15.02 -2.43 -11.71
C ARG A 147 14.70 -3.93 -11.63
N SER A 148 13.96 -4.36 -10.61
CA SER A 148 13.49 -5.75 -10.50
C SER A 148 12.61 -6.11 -11.69
N GLN A 149 11.62 -5.25 -11.99
CA GLN A 149 10.74 -5.41 -13.13
C GLN A 149 11.49 -5.53 -14.46
N PHE A 150 12.48 -4.67 -14.70
CA PHE A 150 13.34 -4.73 -15.87
C PHE A 150 14.11 -6.06 -15.93
N SER A 151 14.66 -6.52 -14.79
CA SER A 151 15.46 -7.75 -14.72
C SER A 151 14.66 -8.99 -15.11
N TYR A 152 13.45 -9.15 -14.59
CA TYR A 152 12.56 -10.26 -14.96
C TYR A 152 12.07 -10.14 -16.41
N SER A 153 11.71 -8.93 -16.84
CA SER A 153 11.25 -8.67 -18.21
C SER A 153 12.33 -8.99 -19.23
N ARG A 154 13.59 -8.64 -18.94
CA ARG A 154 14.76 -8.98 -19.75
C ARG A 154 14.96 -10.50 -19.84
N GLY A 155 14.72 -11.22 -18.75
CA GLY A 155 14.78 -12.69 -18.73
C GLY A 155 13.86 -13.31 -19.79
N LEU A 156 12.58 -12.91 -19.80
CA LEU A 156 11.64 -13.36 -20.84
C LEU A 156 12.03 -12.84 -22.24
N ALA A 157 12.40 -11.56 -22.34
CA ALA A 157 12.78 -10.94 -23.60
C ALA A 157 13.92 -11.69 -24.30
N ASN A 158 14.93 -12.18 -23.56
CA ASN A 158 16.01 -12.98 -24.12
C ASN A 158 15.50 -14.24 -24.85
N TYR A 159 14.54 -14.97 -24.26
CA TYR A 159 13.96 -16.14 -24.91
C TYR A 159 13.10 -15.76 -26.13
N LEU A 160 12.34 -14.66 -26.05
CA LEU A 160 11.58 -14.14 -27.18
C LEU A 160 12.48 -13.71 -28.33
N ILE A 161 13.60 -13.05 -28.03
CA ILE A 161 14.59 -12.62 -29.04
C ILE A 161 15.20 -13.84 -29.73
N VAL A 162 15.66 -14.84 -28.97
CA VAL A 162 16.22 -16.08 -29.54
C VAL A 162 15.21 -16.81 -30.42
N TYR A 163 13.94 -16.82 -30.02
CA TYR A 163 12.85 -17.38 -30.82
C TYR A 163 12.63 -16.58 -32.11
N LEU A 164 12.53 -15.25 -32.02
CA LEU A 164 12.35 -14.36 -33.17
C LEU A 164 13.50 -14.49 -34.18
N GLN A 165 14.74 -14.55 -33.70
CA GLN A 165 15.93 -14.72 -34.54
C GLN A 165 15.90 -16.02 -35.35
N LYS A 166 15.29 -17.09 -34.81
CA LYS A 166 15.16 -18.38 -35.49
C LYS A 166 13.91 -18.50 -36.36
N SER A 167 13.00 -17.53 -36.28
CA SER A 167 11.72 -17.54 -36.98
C SER A 167 11.84 -16.90 -38.37
N SER A 168 10.86 -17.16 -39.24
CA SER A 168 10.75 -16.48 -40.55
C SER A 168 10.53 -14.95 -40.43
N ILE A 169 10.15 -14.47 -39.25
CA ILE A 169 9.94 -13.04 -38.96
C ILE A 169 11.29 -12.30 -38.92
N SER A 170 12.41 -12.98 -38.64
CA SER A 170 13.73 -12.32 -38.59
C SER A 170 14.07 -11.62 -39.89
N LYS A 171 13.77 -12.24 -41.04
CA LYS A 171 14.00 -11.70 -42.38
C LYS A 171 13.21 -10.41 -42.61
N ILE A 172 11.95 -10.38 -42.17
CA ILE A 172 11.09 -9.20 -42.28
C ILE A 172 11.68 -8.05 -41.46
N ILE A 173 12.18 -8.35 -40.26
CA ILE A 173 12.80 -7.35 -39.38
C ILE A 173 14.12 -6.84 -39.99
N GLU A 174 14.93 -7.73 -40.58
CA GLU A 174 16.17 -7.36 -41.26
C GLU A 174 15.92 -6.46 -42.48
N GLU A 175 14.94 -6.80 -43.32
CA GLU A 175 14.52 -5.96 -44.46
C GLU A 175 14.05 -4.57 -43.99
N PHE A 176 13.23 -4.52 -42.95
CA PHE A 176 12.76 -3.26 -42.37
C PHE A 176 13.91 -2.42 -41.78
N ASN A 177 14.86 -3.06 -41.08
CA ASN A 177 16.04 -2.38 -40.54
C ASN A 177 16.94 -1.83 -41.65
N GLN A 178 17.07 -2.52 -42.78
CA GLN A 178 17.79 -2.02 -43.95
C GLN A 178 17.12 -0.77 -44.54
N ILE A 179 15.79 -0.76 -44.65
CA ILE A 179 15.04 0.40 -45.16
C ILE A 179 15.30 1.65 -44.29
N ILE A 180 15.40 1.48 -42.97
CA ILE A 180 15.60 2.59 -42.02
C ILE A 180 17.09 2.86 -41.76
N ASN A 181 18.00 2.13 -42.42
CA ASN A 181 19.44 2.22 -42.22
C ASN A 181 19.85 2.02 -40.75
N ASN A 182 19.18 1.09 -40.06
CA ASN A 182 19.48 0.74 -38.67
C ASN A 182 20.71 -0.18 -38.61
N PRO A 183 21.82 0.24 -37.96
CA PRO A 183 23.05 -0.55 -37.94
C PRO A 183 23.05 -1.71 -36.93
N TYR A 184 22.04 -1.81 -36.06
CA TYR A 184 21.99 -2.80 -34.99
C TYR A 184 21.27 -4.08 -35.41
N SER A 185 21.92 -5.23 -35.23
CA SER A 185 21.29 -6.55 -35.38
C SER A 185 20.91 -7.14 -34.02
N PHE A 186 20.20 -8.28 -34.06
CA PHE A 186 19.86 -9.06 -32.87
C PHE A 186 21.09 -9.39 -32.00
N ILE A 187 22.27 -9.59 -32.62
CA ILE A 187 23.50 -9.98 -31.91
C ILE A 187 24.01 -8.81 -31.05
N GLU A 188 24.11 -7.60 -31.62
CA GLU A 188 24.54 -6.42 -30.86
C GLU A 188 23.56 -6.08 -29.74
N GLY A 189 22.25 -6.25 -29.98
CA GLY A 189 21.23 -6.03 -28.96
C GLY A 189 21.31 -7.03 -27.80
N ILE A 190 21.51 -8.32 -28.06
CA ILE A 190 21.75 -9.32 -27.00
C ILE A 190 23.04 -9.00 -26.24
N HIS A 191 24.11 -8.62 -26.95
CA HIS A 191 25.37 -8.25 -26.32
C HIS A 191 25.19 -7.07 -25.35
N PHE A 192 24.46 -6.02 -25.78
CA PHE A 192 24.14 -4.88 -24.92
C PHE A 192 23.35 -5.31 -23.66
N LEU A 193 22.32 -6.15 -23.83
CA LEU A 193 21.54 -6.67 -22.69
C LEU A 193 22.39 -7.51 -21.73
N ASN A 194 23.38 -8.23 -22.22
CA ASN A 194 24.27 -9.03 -21.39
C ASN A 194 25.28 -8.17 -20.62
N VAL A 195 25.89 -7.18 -21.27
CA VAL A 195 26.84 -6.25 -20.63
C VAL A 195 26.16 -5.45 -19.52
N SER A 196 24.89 -5.06 -19.69
CA SER A 196 24.15 -4.31 -18.67
C SER A 196 23.81 -5.11 -17.41
N ARG A 197 23.92 -6.45 -17.42
CA ARG A 197 23.45 -7.33 -16.34
C ARG A 197 24.17 -7.06 -15.02
N GLU A 198 25.49 -6.96 -15.06
CA GLU A 198 26.32 -6.76 -13.87
C GLU A 198 25.99 -5.40 -13.23
N ALA A 199 26.01 -4.33 -14.02
CA ALA A 199 25.65 -2.99 -13.57
C ALA A 199 24.24 -2.91 -12.95
N ILE A 200 23.26 -3.59 -13.53
CA ILE A 200 21.88 -3.65 -12.98
C ILE A 200 21.85 -4.40 -11.64
N THR A 201 22.67 -5.43 -11.49
CA THR A 201 22.75 -6.22 -10.26
C THR A 201 23.43 -5.40 -9.15
N ASP A 202 24.54 -4.74 -9.47
CA ASP A 202 25.26 -3.84 -8.57
C ASP A 202 24.38 -2.67 -8.11
N LEU A 203 23.61 -2.11 -9.03
CA LEU A 203 22.61 -1.09 -8.71
C LEU A 203 21.56 -1.63 -7.72
N GLY A 204 21.12 -2.88 -7.88
CA GLY A 204 20.21 -3.53 -6.95
C GLY A 204 20.78 -3.63 -5.53
N ILE A 205 22.02 -4.10 -5.41
CA ILE A 205 22.75 -4.19 -4.14
C ILE A 205 22.83 -2.82 -3.48
N LEU A 206 23.26 -1.80 -4.23
CA LEU A 206 23.39 -0.44 -3.74
C LEU A 206 22.05 0.13 -3.26
N LEU A 207 20.97 -0.05 -4.03
CA LEU A 207 19.65 0.47 -3.66
C LEU A 207 19.11 -0.19 -2.38
N TYR A 208 19.28 -1.50 -2.22
CA TYR A 208 18.91 -2.19 -0.98
C TYR A 208 19.74 -1.69 0.21
N ALA A 209 21.06 -1.58 0.06
CA ALA A 209 21.94 -1.07 1.11
C ALA A 209 21.59 0.36 1.52
N LEU A 210 21.37 1.26 0.56
CA LEU A 210 20.97 2.64 0.84
C LEU A 210 19.61 2.70 1.56
N ARG A 211 18.62 1.93 1.12
CA ARG A 211 17.30 1.88 1.78
C ARG A 211 17.40 1.34 3.21
N PHE A 212 18.23 0.33 3.43
CA PHE A 212 18.56 -0.20 4.76
C PHE A 212 19.14 0.90 5.66
N PHE A 213 20.21 1.57 5.22
CA PHE A 213 20.86 2.61 6.03
C PHE A 213 19.94 3.79 6.33
N ILE A 214 19.08 4.19 5.38
CA ILE A 214 18.09 5.25 5.62
C ILE A 214 17.09 4.82 6.70
N ASN A 215 16.53 3.61 6.61
CA ASN A 215 15.59 3.12 7.62
C ASN A 215 16.26 2.94 8.98
N LEU A 216 17.51 2.48 9.01
CA LEU A 216 18.29 2.32 10.23
C LEU A 216 18.60 3.68 10.87
N PHE A 217 19.00 4.67 10.07
CA PHE A 217 19.24 6.03 10.53
C PHE A 217 17.98 6.64 11.15
N LEU A 218 16.82 6.49 10.49
CA LEU A 218 15.55 6.96 11.04
C LEU A 218 15.22 6.28 12.37
N LEU A 219 15.39 4.97 12.47
CA LEU A 219 15.15 4.21 13.71
C LEU A 219 16.07 4.72 14.84
N ILE A 220 17.36 4.89 14.57
CA ILE A 220 18.33 5.40 15.56
C ILE A 220 17.99 6.83 15.95
N LYS A 221 17.61 7.68 15.00
CA LYS A 221 17.21 9.08 15.23
C LYS A 221 16.06 9.14 16.23
N HIS A 222 14.96 8.42 15.99
CA HIS A 222 13.79 8.44 16.88
C HIS A 222 14.10 7.88 18.28
N ILE A 223 14.97 6.87 18.39
CA ILE A 223 15.42 6.36 19.68
C ILE A 223 16.28 7.38 20.43
N ALA A 224 17.17 8.09 19.73
CA ALA A 224 17.99 9.14 20.33
C ALA A 224 17.13 10.31 20.85
N GLU A 225 16.13 10.73 20.07
CA GLU A 225 15.17 11.77 20.48
C GLU A 225 14.35 11.32 21.70
N ALA A 226 13.96 10.04 21.76
CA ALA A 226 13.28 9.47 22.92
C ALA A 226 14.16 9.36 24.18
N LEU A 227 15.49 9.29 24.03
CA LEU A 227 16.44 9.31 25.14
C LEU A 227 16.61 10.71 25.74
N GLU A 228 16.49 11.76 24.93
CA GLU A 228 16.59 13.15 25.38
C GLU A 228 15.32 13.66 26.06
N LYS A 229 14.16 13.08 25.74
CA LYS A 229 12.86 13.52 26.27
C LYS A 229 12.35 12.65 27.41
N ASP A 230 12.24 13.26 28.58
CA ASP A 230 11.64 12.68 29.78
C ASP A 230 10.12 12.41 29.69
N GLU A 231 9.50 12.55 28.53
CA GLU A 231 8.07 12.30 28.32
C GLU A 231 7.81 11.05 27.48
N LEU A 232 8.84 10.46 26.86
CA LEU A 232 8.74 9.27 26.02
C LEU A 232 9.40 8.06 26.67
N ALA A 233 8.83 6.87 26.45
CA ALA A 233 9.45 5.61 26.84
C ALA A 233 10.27 5.05 25.67
N VAL A 234 11.60 5.00 25.83
CA VAL A 234 12.55 4.53 24.80
C VAL A 234 12.20 3.14 24.26
N LEU A 235 11.82 2.21 25.15
CA LEU A 235 11.44 0.85 24.75
C LEU A 235 10.17 0.85 23.87
N THR A 236 9.22 1.74 24.17
CA THR A 236 7.98 1.89 23.41
C THR A 236 8.28 2.44 22.02
N ILE A 237 9.11 3.48 21.91
CA ILE A 237 9.55 4.05 20.62
C ILE A 237 10.33 3.02 19.81
N TRP A 238 11.27 2.30 20.42
CA TRP A 238 12.02 1.24 19.76
C TRP A 238 11.10 0.16 19.18
N LYS A 239 10.11 -0.29 19.95
CA LYS A 239 9.12 -1.27 19.49
C LYS A 239 8.36 -0.71 18.29
N GLN A 240 7.77 0.48 18.40
CA GLN A 240 7.01 1.10 17.32
C GLN A 240 7.82 1.31 16.04
N GLU A 241 9.08 1.73 16.17
CA GLU A 241 9.98 1.93 15.04
C GLU A 241 10.35 0.61 14.35
N LEU A 242 10.49 -0.48 15.11
CA LEU A 242 10.64 -1.84 14.59
C LEU A 242 9.37 -2.40 13.97
N GLU A 243 8.20 -2.16 14.54
CA GLU A 243 6.93 -2.58 13.92
C GLU A 243 6.75 -1.89 12.55
N LYS A 244 7.13 -0.61 12.47
CA LYS A 244 7.00 0.20 11.25
C LYS A 244 8.02 -0.13 10.16
N ARG A 245 9.25 -0.52 10.52
CA ARG A 245 10.37 -0.67 9.56
C ARG A 245 11.07 -2.03 9.59
N GLY A 246 10.83 -2.86 10.59
CA GLY A 246 11.59 -4.09 10.87
C GLY A 246 11.58 -5.08 9.72
N PHE A 247 10.40 -5.36 9.14
CA PHE A 247 10.29 -6.24 7.97
C PHE A 247 11.02 -5.67 6.74
N THR A 248 10.94 -4.36 6.53
CA THR A 248 11.66 -3.70 5.42
C THR A 248 13.18 -3.74 5.64
N LEU A 249 13.64 -3.49 6.86
CA LEU A 249 15.05 -3.58 7.24
C LEU A 249 15.60 -4.99 7.03
N ALA A 250 14.86 -6.01 7.47
CA ALA A 250 15.25 -7.40 7.28
C ALA A 250 15.34 -7.76 5.80
N ASN A 251 14.33 -7.39 5.01
CA ASN A 251 14.34 -7.59 3.56
C ASN A 251 15.53 -6.91 2.88
N ASP A 252 15.78 -5.64 3.20
CA ASP A 252 16.86 -4.85 2.59
C ASP A 252 18.24 -5.39 2.92
N LEU A 253 18.46 -5.75 4.19
CA LEU A 253 19.72 -6.33 4.63
C LEU A 253 20.00 -7.65 3.91
N VAL A 254 19.01 -8.54 3.90
CA VAL A 254 19.12 -9.85 3.26
C VAL A 254 19.43 -9.70 1.77
N TRP A 255 18.65 -8.91 1.03
CA TRP A 255 18.88 -8.76 -0.41
C TRP A 255 20.19 -8.03 -0.75
N ALA A 256 20.64 -7.08 0.08
CA ALA A 256 21.95 -6.46 -0.11
C ALA A 256 23.10 -7.48 0.11
N VAL A 257 23.06 -8.23 1.21
CA VAL A 257 24.09 -9.23 1.54
C VAL A 257 24.11 -10.36 0.52
N ILE A 258 22.95 -10.89 0.16
CA ILE A 258 22.86 -12.01 -0.79
C ILE A 258 23.20 -11.59 -2.20
N GLY A 259 22.82 -10.38 -2.62
CA GLY A 259 23.30 -9.80 -3.86
C GLY A 259 24.83 -9.74 -3.90
N LEU A 260 25.49 -9.28 -2.83
CA LEU A 260 26.96 -9.26 -2.73
C LEU A 260 27.56 -10.67 -2.81
N LEU A 261 27.05 -11.62 -2.01
CA LEU A 261 27.58 -12.99 -1.97
C LEU A 261 27.43 -13.73 -3.30
N THR A 262 26.29 -13.56 -3.97
CA THR A 262 25.99 -14.25 -5.23
C THR A 262 26.64 -13.60 -6.45
N THR A 263 26.79 -12.27 -6.45
CA THR A 263 27.43 -11.53 -7.56
C THR A 263 28.96 -11.64 -7.49
N TYR A 264 29.53 -11.42 -6.30
CA TYR A 264 30.98 -11.47 -6.08
C TYR A 264 31.42 -12.79 -5.42
N TYR A 265 30.82 -13.91 -5.84
CA TYR A 265 31.05 -15.24 -5.25
C TYR A 265 32.54 -15.63 -5.21
N ASN A 266 33.31 -15.26 -6.24
CA ASN A 266 34.75 -15.49 -6.31
C ASN A 266 35.52 -14.76 -5.20
N PHE A 267 35.14 -13.52 -4.86
CA PHE A 267 35.75 -12.77 -3.77
C PHE A 267 35.50 -13.43 -2.42
N PHE A 268 34.28 -13.94 -2.20
CA PHE A 268 33.88 -14.65 -0.99
C PHE A 268 34.27 -16.14 -0.98
N LYS A 269 34.95 -16.63 -2.02
CA LYS A 269 35.35 -18.05 -2.18
C LYS A 269 34.17 -19.03 -2.10
N ILE A 270 32.99 -18.59 -2.55
CA ILE A 270 31.80 -19.45 -2.68
C ILE A 270 31.91 -20.19 -4.01
N SER A 271 31.52 -21.47 -4.06
CA SER A 271 31.47 -22.21 -5.33
C SER A 271 30.32 -21.71 -6.20
N GLU A 272 30.56 -21.55 -7.51
CA GLU A 272 29.54 -21.13 -8.47
C GLU A 272 28.30 -22.03 -8.43
N SER A 273 28.48 -23.34 -8.22
CA SER A 273 27.38 -24.30 -8.12
C SER A 273 26.48 -24.09 -6.89
N VAL A 274 26.96 -23.37 -5.88
CA VAL A 274 26.21 -23.06 -4.65
C VAL A 274 25.36 -21.80 -4.81
N VAL A 275 25.72 -20.91 -5.75
CA VAL A 275 25.02 -19.63 -5.96
C VAL A 275 23.50 -19.83 -6.21
N PRO A 276 23.05 -20.72 -7.11
CA PRO A 276 21.62 -20.94 -7.31
C PRO A 276 20.90 -21.48 -6.06
N ILE A 277 21.57 -22.32 -5.26
CA ILE A 277 21.01 -22.87 -4.02
C ILE A 277 20.79 -21.76 -3.00
N ILE A 278 21.77 -20.86 -2.85
CA ILE A 278 21.64 -19.65 -2.01
C ILE A 278 20.45 -18.83 -2.52
N THR A 279 20.36 -18.56 -3.82
CA THR A 279 19.25 -17.78 -4.39
C THR A 279 17.87 -18.40 -4.08
N VAL A 280 17.70 -19.72 -4.22
CA VAL A 280 16.44 -20.41 -3.86
C VAL A 280 16.11 -20.25 -2.38
N ALA A 281 17.10 -20.43 -1.50
CA ALA A 281 16.90 -20.29 -0.06
C ALA A 281 16.39 -18.90 0.30
N PHE A 282 16.91 -17.85 -0.35
CA PHE A 282 16.50 -16.47 -0.07
C PHE A 282 15.20 -16.04 -0.77
N LEU A 283 14.87 -16.60 -1.93
CA LEU A 283 13.52 -16.46 -2.50
C LEU A 283 12.45 -17.12 -1.61
N THR A 284 12.80 -18.25 -0.95
CA THR A 284 11.94 -18.87 0.07
C THR A 284 11.85 -17.99 1.32
N PHE A 285 12.96 -17.38 1.75
CA PHE A 285 12.98 -16.42 2.86
C PHE A 285 12.01 -15.25 2.62
N ASP A 286 11.94 -14.68 1.42
CA ASP A 286 10.98 -13.60 1.11
C ASP A 286 9.53 -14.01 1.38
N THR A 287 9.18 -15.23 0.98
CA THR A 287 7.85 -15.79 1.23
C THR A 287 7.59 -15.90 2.74
N LEU A 288 8.57 -16.43 3.49
CA LEU A 288 8.46 -16.56 4.94
C LEU A 288 8.40 -15.20 5.64
N LEU A 289 9.11 -14.19 5.14
CA LEU A 289 9.10 -12.84 5.68
C LEU A 289 7.74 -12.18 5.50
N LEU A 290 7.12 -12.35 4.32
CA LEU A 290 5.75 -11.90 4.06
C LEU A 290 4.73 -12.61 4.95
N PHE A 291 4.87 -13.93 5.14
CA PHE A 291 4.02 -14.66 6.08
C PHE A 291 4.21 -14.19 7.53
N ALA A 292 5.45 -13.95 7.96
CA ALA A 292 5.73 -13.43 9.28
C ALA A 292 5.12 -12.04 9.48
N GLN A 293 5.20 -11.18 8.46
CA GLN A 293 4.55 -9.87 8.49
C GLN A 293 3.03 -9.99 8.56
N TRP A 294 2.43 -10.88 7.77
CA TRP A 294 0.99 -11.13 7.82
C TRP A 294 0.54 -11.63 9.19
N ILE A 295 1.25 -12.60 9.81
CA ILE A 295 0.95 -13.10 11.16
C ILE A 295 1.06 -11.96 12.18
N PHE A 296 2.09 -11.13 12.06
CA PHE A 296 2.30 -9.99 12.94
C PHE A 296 1.12 -9.00 12.87
N GLU A 297 0.71 -8.60 11.66
CA GLU A 297 -0.44 -7.70 11.46
C GLU A 297 -1.77 -8.36 11.85
N ALA A 298 -1.93 -9.67 11.63
CA ALA A 298 -3.11 -10.45 12.04
C ALA A 298 -3.27 -10.46 13.56
N ASN A 299 -2.17 -10.60 14.31
CA ASN A 299 -2.20 -10.53 15.76
C ASN A 299 -2.60 -9.12 16.24
N GLN A 300 -2.11 -8.05 15.60
CA GLN A 300 -2.52 -6.69 15.93
C GLN A 300 -4.01 -6.46 15.66
N HIS A 301 -4.51 -6.93 14.52
CA HIS A 301 -5.94 -6.91 14.19
C HIS A 301 -6.76 -7.64 15.24
N GLN A 302 -6.39 -8.87 15.60
CA GLN A 302 -7.13 -9.68 16.56
C GLN A 302 -7.19 -9.06 17.96
N VAL A 303 -6.07 -8.50 18.43
CA VAL A 303 -6.04 -7.77 19.71
C VAL A 303 -7.04 -6.62 19.69
N ARG A 304 -7.13 -5.91 18.57
CA ARG A 304 -8.04 -4.76 18.43
C ARG A 304 -9.51 -5.17 18.33
N VAL A 305 -9.81 -6.25 17.62
CA VAL A 305 -11.17 -6.83 17.57
C VAL A 305 -11.63 -7.18 18.97
N VAL A 306 -10.83 -7.96 19.72
CA VAL A 306 -11.17 -8.37 21.10
C VAL A 306 -11.37 -7.15 22.01
N GLU A 307 -10.54 -6.11 21.88
CA GLU A 307 -10.70 -4.89 22.67
C GLU A 307 -12.02 -4.16 22.37
N LEU A 308 -12.39 -4.04 21.09
CA LEU A 308 -13.64 -3.40 20.69
C LEU A 308 -14.87 -4.25 21.06
N GLU A 309 -14.78 -5.59 20.97
CA GLU A 309 -15.84 -6.50 21.42
C GLU A 309 -16.10 -6.36 22.92
N ILE A 310 -15.06 -6.29 23.75
CA ILE A 310 -15.20 -6.04 25.20
C ILE A 310 -15.85 -4.67 25.46
N GLN A 311 -15.47 -3.63 24.71
CA GLN A 311 -16.12 -2.32 24.84
C GLN A 311 -17.61 -2.40 24.47
N LEU A 312 -17.94 -3.15 23.40
CA LEU A 312 -19.29 -3.32 22.89
C LEU A 312 -20.23 -3.96 23.94
N GLU A 313 -19.74 -4.89 24.76
CA GLU A 313 -20.51 -5.52 25.85
C GLU A 313 -20.98 -4.53 26.92
N THR A 314 -20.24 -3.45 27.13
CA THR A 314 -20.53 -2.43 28.17
C THR A 314 -21.13 -1.16 27.62
N ALA A 315 -21.08 -0.96 26.30
CA ALA A 315 -21.58 0.22 25.61
C ALA A 315 -23.10 0.19 25.46
N SER A 316 -23.73 1.37 25.45
CA SER A 316 -25.17 1.51 25.23
C SER A 316 -25.49 2.66 24.26
N GLY A 317 -26.63 2.56 23.58
CA GLY A 317 -27.13 3.58 22.66
C GLY A 317 -26.12 3.93 21.55
N LEU A 318 -25.76 5.20 21.46
CA LEU A 318 -24.85 5.76 20.45
C LEU A 318 -23.44 5.13 20.51
N GLU A 319 -22.92 4.89 21.72
CA GLU A 319 -21.58 4.31 21.88
C GLU A 319 -21.49 2.91 21.27
N HIS A 320 -22.55 2.11 21.46
CA HIS A 320 -22.65 0.77 20.88
C HIS A 320 -22.61 0.82 19.36
N ALA A 321 -23.41 1.70 18.74
CA ALA A 321 -23.46 1.85 17.29
C ALA A 321 -22.12 2.34 16.70
N VAL A 322 -21.44 3.26 17.38
CA VAL A 322 -20.10 3.73 16.99
C VAL A 322 -19.07 2.60 17.04
N ILE A 323 -19.02 1.84 18.14
CA ILE A 323 -18.07 0.72 18.28
C ILE A 323 -18.34 -0.36 17.24
N GLN A 324 -19.61 -0.67 16.95
CA GLN A 324 -19.97 -1.62 15.91
C GLN A 324 -19.48 -1.15 14.53
N ARG A 325 -19.59 0.14 14.22
CA ARG A 325 -19.02 0.69 12.97
C ARG A 325 -17.50 0.70 12.94
N GLN A 326 -16.84 0.89 14.08
CA GLN A 326 -15.38 0.71 14.15
C GLN A 326 -14.97 -0.74 13.89
N LEU A 327 -15.72 -1.73 14.37
CA LEU A 327 -15.47 -3.15 14.04
C LEU A 327 -15.66 -3.42 12.54
N ASP A 328 -16.69 -2.86 11.92
CA ASP A 328 -16.89 -2.97 10.46
C ASP A 328 -15.70 -2.41 9.68
N ILE A 329 -15.25 -1.19 10.02
CA ILE A 329 -14.10 -0.55 9.39
C ILE A 329 -12.83 -1.40 9.60
N LEU A 330 -12.59 -1.90 10.81
CA LEU A 330 -11.43 -2.74 11.13
C LEU A 330 -11.37 -3.97 10.24
N ASN A 331 -12.50 -4.65 10.10
CA ASN A 331 -12.61 -5.90 9.35
C ASN A 331 -12.49 -5.66 7.84
N ASP A 332 -13.10 -4.59 7.32
CA ASP A 332 -12.99 -4.22 5.91
C ASP A 332 -11.56 -3.82 5.53
N GLU A 333 -10.86 -3.08 6.40
CA GLU A 333 -9.45 -2.73 6.21
C GLU A 333 -8.54 -3.96 6.27
N TRP A 334 -8.80 -4.87 7.21
CA TRP A 334 -8.05 -6.11 7.36
C TRP A 334 -8.24 -7.06 6.18
N GLU A 335 -9.45 -7.21 5.65
CA GLU A 335 -9.71 -8.04 4.47
C GLU A 335 -8.98 -7.50 3.22
N ALA A 336 -8.97 -6.17 3.05
CA ALA A 336 -8.17 -5.54 2.00
C ALA A 336 -6.67 -5.77 2.20
N GLN A 337 -6.18 -5.71 3.44
CA GLN A 337 -4.78 -5.96 3.77
C GLN A 337 -4.40 -7.44 3.54
N CYS A 338 -5.28 -8.38 3.87
CA CYS A 338 -5.10 -9.80 3.55
C CYS A 338 -4.96 -10.01 2.04
N SER A 339 -5.78 -9.32 1.23
CA SER A 339 -5.68 -9.39 -0.22
C SER A 339 -4.32 -8.91 -0.75
N PHE A 340 -3.73 -7.88 -0.14
CA PHE A 340 -2.37 -7.43 -0.43
C PHE A 340 -1.31 -8.49 -0.10
N PHE A 341 -1.42 -9.15 1.05
CA PHE A 341 -0.49 -10.23 1.40
C PHE A 341 -0.64 -11.44 0.48
N VAL A 342 -1.88 -11.86 0.18
CA VAL A 342 -2.14 -13.02 -0.69
C VAL A 342 -1.48 -12.84 -2.05
N ILE A 343 -1.66 -11.69 -2.71
CA ILE A 343 -1.07 -11.47 -4.04
C ILE A 343 0.47 -11.42 -3.98
N ASN A 344 1.07 -10.81 -2.95
CA ASN A 344 2.52 -10.78 -2.77
C ASN A 344 3.09 -12.18 -2.48
N ILE A 345 2.46 -12.94 -1.59
CA ILE A 345 2.88 -14.31 -1.22
C ILE A 345 2.77 -15.23 -2.43
N VAL A 346 1.69 -15.15 -3.20
CA VAL A 346 1.54 -15.91 -4.46
C VAL A 346 2.64 -15.52 -5.44
N GLY A 347 2.91 -14.22 -5.61
CA GLY A 347 4.00 -13.72 -6.45
C GLY A 347 5.38 -14.26 -6.03
N ALA A 348 5.68 -14.23 -4.73
CA ALA A 348 6.90 -14.75 -4.13
C ALA A 348 7.10 -16.24 -4.43
N ASN A 349 6.07 -17.04 -4.19
CA ASN A 349 6.10 -18.48 -4.41
C ASN A 349 6.27 -18.83 -5.90
N ILE A 350 5.59 -18.10 -6.79
CA ILE A 350 5.74 -18.30 -8.23
C ILE A 350 7.19 -18.03 -8.65
N ILE A 351 7.81 -16.94 -8.17
CA ILE A 351 9.22 -16.64 -8.48
C ILE A 351 10.14 -17.74 -7.94
N ALA A 352 10.02 -18.08 -6.65
CA ALA A 352 10.86 -19.08 -5.99
C ALA A 352 10.77 -20.44 -6.69
N THR A 353 9.54 -20.90 -6.97
CA THR A 353 9.27 -22.17 -7.65
C THR A 353 9.78 -22.14 -9.09
N SER A 354 9.57 -21.04 -9.82
CA SER A 354 10.04 -20.92 -11.20
C SER A 354 11.57 -20.98 -11.28
N PHE A 355 12.25 -20.31 -10.34
CA PHE A 355 13.70 -20.36 -10.26
C PHE A 355 14.20 -21.76 -9.89
N ALA A 356 13.62 -22.40 -8.87
CA ALA A 356 14.00 -23.75 -8.47
C ALA A 356 13.78 -24.77 -9.61
N MET A 357 12.64 -24.71 -10.29
CA MET A 357 12.36 -25.57 -11.44
C MET A 357 13.30 -25.31 -12.62
N SER A 358 13.79 -24.07 -12.79
CA SER A 358 14.75 -23.76 -13.86
C SER A 358 16.09 -24.46 -13.68
N MET A 359 16.42 -24.90 -12.45
CA MET A 359 17.60 -25.71 -12.17
C MET A 359 17.44 -27.17 -12.62
N LEU A 360 16.20 -27.64 -12.78
CA LEU A 360 15.89 -29.02 -13.18
C LEU A 360 15.56 -29.13 -14.68
N CYS A 361 15.09 -28.04 -15.30
CA CYS A 361 14.70 -28.00 -16.70
C CYS A 361 15.83 -27.49 -17.61
N THR A 362 16.07 -28.17 -18.74
CA THR A 362 17.12 -27.79 -19.70
C THR A 362 16.57 -27.35 -21.07
N GLY A 363 15.28 -27.57 -21.34
CA GLY A 363 14.65 -27.23 -22.61
C GLY A 363 14.40 -25.73 -22.78
N PRO A 364 14.73 -25.11 -23.94
CA PRO A 364 14.52 -23.67 -24.17
C PRO A 364 13.07 -23.21 -23.99
N LEU A 365 12.10 -24.04 -24.40
CA LEU A 365 10.67 -23.73 -24.22
C LEU A 365 10.26 -23.79 -22.74
N ALA A 366 10.77 -24.79 -22.00
CA ALA A 366 10.53 -24.91 -20.57
C ALA A 366 11.13 -23.71 -19.82
N LEU A 367 12.36 -23.31 -20.15
CA LEU A 367 13.01 -22.14 -19.56
C LEU A 367 12.30 -20.83 -19.91
N GLY A 368 11.80 -20.68 -21.14
CA GLY A 368 10.97 -19.54 -21.53
C GLY A 368 9.65 -19.48 -20.76
N GLY A 369 8.98 -20.63 -20.56
CA GLY A 369 7.78 -20.73 -19.74
C GLY A 369 8.03 -20.38 -18.28
N LEU A 370 9.13 -20.86 -17.70
CA LEU A 370 9.53 -20.53 -16.33
C LEU A 370 9.91 -19.03 -16.19
N ALA A 371 10.53 -18.43 -17.21
CA ALA A 371 10.81 -17.00 -17.23
C ALA A 371 9.51 -16.16 -17.29
N LEU A 372 8.51 -16.61 -18.03
CA LEU A 372 7.18 -15.99 -18.05
C LEU A 372 6.49 -16.08 -16.69
N LEU A 373 6.54 -17.25 -16.03
CA LEU A 373 5.99 -17.42 -14.69
C LEU A 373 6.71 -16.54 -13.67
N ALA A 374 8.04 -16.48 -13.68
CA ALA A 374 8.79 -15.59 -12.80
C ALA A 374 8.45 -14.11 -13.05
N LEU A 375 8.26 -13.71 -14.31
CA LEU A 375 7.80 -12.37 -14.67
C LEU A 375 6.38 -12.09 -14.15
N LEU A 376 5.47 -13.06 -14.25
CA LEU A 376 4.11 -12.94 -13.70
C LEU A 376 4.14 -12.81 -12.17
N GLY A 377 4.98 -13.59 -11.48
CA GLY A 377 5.15 -13.48 -10.03
C GLY A 377 5.69 -12.10 -9.62
N ASN A 378 6.65 -11.55 -10.37
CA ASN A 378 7.14 -10.19 -10.14
C ASN A 378 6.08 -9.12 -10.53
N ALA A 379 5.23 -9.40 -11.52
CA ALA A 379 4.12 -8.52 -11.85
C ALA A 379 3.09 -8.43 -10.72
N PHE A 380 2.77 -9.54 -10.05
CA PHE A 380 1.93 -9.56 -8.85
C PHE A 380 2.46 -8.66 -7.74
N TYR A 381 3.75 -8.74 -7.42
CA TYR A 381 4.41 -7.82 -6.48
C TYR A 381 4.21 -6.35 -6.85
N ASN A 382 4.42 -6.03 -8.13
CA ASN A 382 4.33 -4.65 -8.62
C ASN A 382 2.90 -4.12 -8.75
N THR A 383 1.89 -4.99 -8.62
CA THR A 383 0.47 -4.63 -8.69
C THR A 383 -0.30 -4.89 -7.40
N ALA A 384 0.39 -5.22 -6.32
CA ALA A 384 -0.26 -5.59 -5.06
C ALA A 384 -1.11 -4.44 -4.48
N GLU A 385 -0.67 -3.19 -4.65
CA GLU A 385 -1.42 -2.01 -4.22
C GLU A 385 -2.64 -1.74 -5.09
N GLU A 386 -2.53 -1.88 -6.41
CA GLU A 386 -3.69 -1.80 -7.33
C GLU A 386 -4.71 -2.89 -7.01
N TYR A 387 -4.26 -4.11 -6.72
CA TYR A 387 -5.14 -5.20 -6.29
C TYR A 387 -5.83 -4.90 -4.96
N LYS A 388 -5.08 -4.37 -3.98
CA LYS A 388 -5.64 -3.91 -2.70
C LYS A 388 -6.71 -2.84 -2.90
N LYS A 389 -6.50 -1.87 -3.79
CA LYS A 389 -7.50 -0.83 -4.13
C LYS A 389 -8.75 -1.41 -4.75
N TYR A 390 -8.60 -2.34 -5.71
CA TYR A 390 -9.72 -3.09 -6.26
C TYR A 390 -10.49 -3.82 -5.15
N GLN A 391 -9.81 -4.54 -4.27
CA GLN A 391 -10.45 -5.26 -3.18
C GLN A 391 -11.17 -4.32 -2.20
N LYS A 392 -10.59 -3.17 -1.85
CA LYS A 392 -11.27 -2.13 -1.06
C LYS A 392 -12.58 -1.67 -1.70
N SER A 393 -12.58 -1.42 -3.01
CA SER A 393 -13.79 -1.01 -3.73
C SER A 393 -14.86 -2.12 -3.79
N SER A 394 -14.43 -3.38 -3.93
CA SER A 394 -15.31 -4.55 -3.91
C SER A 394 -15.95 -4.76 -2.53
N ILE A 395 -15.15 -4.62 -1.47
CA ILE A 395 -15.60 -4.69 -0.07
C ILE A 395 -16.61 -3.57 0.22
N ALA A 396 -16.32 -2.33 -0.20
CA ALA A 396 -17.24 -1.21 -0.05
C ALA A 396 -18.59 -1.45 -0.75
N LEU A 397 -18.56 -1.96 -1.99
CA LEU A 397 -19.78 -2.34 -2.72
C LEU A 397 -20.57 -3.41 -1.96
N ARG A 398 -19.90 -4.46 -1.46
CA ARG A 398 -20.54 -5.53 -0.69
C ARG A 398 -21.12 -5.02 0.63
N ARG A 399 -20.44 -4.10 1.31
CA ARG A 399 -20.90 -3.43 2.54
C ARG A 399 -22.18 -2.66 2.28
N GLU A 400 -22.23 -1.91 1.18
CA GLU A 400 -23.43 -1.16 0.83
C GLU A 400 -24.60 -2.08 0.43
N VAL A 401 -24.34 -3.18 -0.29
CA VAL A 401 -25.37 -4.23 -0.53
C VAL A 401 -25.88 -4.85 0.78
N GLN A 402 -25.05 -4.91 1.82
CA GLN A 402 -25.53 -5.36 3.14
C GLN A 402 -26.37 -4.30 3.84
N ASN A 403 -25.98 -3.02 3.74
CA ASN A 403 -26.76 -1.88 4.22
C ASN A 403 -28.14 -1.80 3.55
N SER A 404 -28.28 -2.25 2.29
CA SER A 404 -29.55 -2.29 1.55
C SER A 404 -30.64 -3.12 2.23
N LYS A 405 -30.26 -4.09 3.06
CA LYS A 405 -31.22 -4.90 3.83
C LYS A 405 -31.91 -4.10 4.93
N ILE A 406 -31.37 -2.92 5.25
CA ILE A 406 -31.79 -2.03 6.33
C ILE A 406 -32.39 -0.73 5.74
N LEU A 407 -31.87 -0.24 4.61
CA LEU A 407 -32.32 0.98 3.94
C LEU A 407 -32.54 0.75 2.44
N ASP A 408 -33.76 0.99 1.95
CA ASP A 408 -34.09 1.00 0.52
C ASP A 408 -34.52 2.41 0.10
N ASP A 409 -33.60 3.37 0.20
CA ASP A 409 -33.82 4.76 -0.18
C ASP A 409 -33.15 5.12 -1.52
N ALA A 410 -33.59 6.22 -2.14
CA ALA A 410 -33.03 6.68 -3.42
C ALA A 410 -31.53 6.99 -3.33
N HIS A 411 -31.07 7.38 -2.14
CA HIS A 411 -29.67 7.65 -1.85
C HIS A 411 -28.82 6.37 -1.91
N HIS A 412 -29.28 5.28 -1.29
CA HIS A 412 -28.68 3.95 -1.34
C HIS A 412 -28.51 3.46 -2.78
N LEU A 413 -29.54 3.61 -3.62
CA LEU A 413 -29.48 3.19 -5.02
C LEU A 413 -28.45 4.00 -5.83
N GLN A 414 -28.37 5.33 -5.59
CA GLN A 414 -27.37 6.19 -6.23
C GLN A 414 -25.94 5.84 -5.78
N LEU A 415 -25.76 5.63 -4.49
CA LEU A 415 -24.51 5.22 -3.87
C LEU A 415 -24.02 3.87 -4.43
N LEU A 416 -24.91 2.88 -4.49
CA LEU A 416 -24.61 1.57 -5.05
C LEU A 416 -24.17 1.66 -6.53
N GLY A 417 -24.83 2.51 -7.31
CA GLY A 417 -24.46 2.81 -8.70
C GLY A 417 -23.03 3.33 -8.82
N HIS A 418 -22.66 4.31 -7.99
CA HIS A 418 -21.32 4.90 -7.96
C HIS A 418 -20.26 3.88 -7.51
N LEU A 419 -20.50 3.16 -6.41
CA LEU A 419 -19.58 2.13 -5.91
C LEU A 419 -19.34 1.02 -6.94
N LYS A 420 -20.37 0.65 -7.71
CA LYS A 420 -20.23 -0.33 -8.80
C LYS A 420 -19.36 0.19 -9.94
N GLU A 421 -19.51 1.46 -10.32
CA GLU A 421 -18.67 2.09 -11.33
C GLU A 421 -17.21 2.18 -10.88
N GLU A 422 -16.98 2.63 -9.65
CA GLU A 422 -15.63 2.73 -9.07
C GLU A 422 -14.99 1.34 -8.94
N CYS A 423 -15.73 0.32 -8.50
CA CYS A 423 -15.23 -1.05 -8.43
C CYS A 423 -14.80 -1.57 -9.81
N ASN A 424 -15.62 -1.36 -10.84
CA ASN A 424 -15.28 -1.74 -12.21
C ASN A 424 -14.06 -0.97 -12.74
N LYS A 425 -13.93 0.31 -12.40
CA LYS A 425 -12.76 1.13 -12.73
C LYS A 425 -11.50 0.58 -12.09
N GLN A 426 -11.50 0.33 -10.78
CA GLN A 426 -10.35 -0.22 -10.06
C GLN A 426 -9.98 -1.64 -10.55
N TYR A 427 -10.98 -2.47 -10.89
CA TYR A 427 -10.76 -3.77 -11.52
C TYR A 427 -10.02 -3.65 -12.87
N GLN A 428 -10.46 -2.74 -13.74
CA GLN A 428 -9.80 -2.49 -15.02
C GLN A 428 -8.39 -1.94 -14.84
N GLU A 429 -8.18 -1.03 -13.88
CA GLU A 429 -6.85 -0.50 -13.57
C GLU A 429 -5.89 -1.58 -13.08
N PHE A 430 -6.35 -2.48 -12.20
CA PHE A 430 -5.57 -3.64 -11.76
C PHE A 430 -5.14 -4.51 -12.93
N TRP A 431 -6.06 -4.94 -13.79
CA TRP A 431 -5.73 -5.81 -14.93
C TRP A 431 -4.83 -5.13 -15.97
N LYS A 432 -5.06 -3.84 -16.25
CA LYS A 432 -4.20 -3.06 -17.15
C LYS A 432 -2.77 -2.98 -16.61
N SER A 433 -2.62 -2.67 -15.33
CA SER A 433 -1.32 -2.63 -14.65
C SER A 433 -0.66 -4.01 -14.64
N LEU A 434 -1.41 -5.07 -14.32
CA LEU A 434 -0.89 -6.43 -14.27
C LEU A 434 -0.39 -6.88 -15.64
N LEU A 435 -1.19 -6.70 -16.69
CA LEU A 435 -0.81 -7.06 -18.05
C LEU A 435 0.43 -6.30 -18.52
N PHE A 436 0.50 -4.99 -18.23
CA PHE A 436 1.68 -4.19 -18.56
C PHE A 436 2.92 -4.68 -17.80
N ASN A 437 2.78 -4.98 -16.51
CA ASN A 437 3.89 -5.47 -15.69
C ASN A 437 4.32 -6.90 -16.05
N ALA A 438 3.40 -7.75 -16.54
CA ALA A 438 3.64 -9.15 -16.86
C ALA A 438 4.15 -9.40 -18.29
N GLY A 439 4.18 -8.39 -19.17
CA GLY A 439 4.64 -8.59 -20.55
C GLY A 439 5.00 -7.32 -21.32
N GLY A 440 4.42 -6.16 -20.99
CA GLY A 440 4.63 -4.91 -21.71
C GLY A 440 6.10 -4.51 -21.81
N ILE A 441 6.84 -4.56 -20.70
CA ILE A 441 8.27 -4.23 -20.69
C ILE A 441 9.10 -5.29 -21.45
N ALA A 442 8.78 -6.58 -21.31
CA ALA A 442 9.49 -7.63 -22.05
C ALA A 442 9.32 -7.42 -23.56
N PHE A 443 8.11 -7.08 -24.00
CA PHE A 443 7.82 -6.74 -25.39
C PHE A 443 8.62 -5.51 -25.87
N ILE A 444 8.69 -4.44 -25.08
CA ILE A 444 9.48 -3.25 -25.41
C ILE A 444 10.97 -3.59 -25.53
N ILE A 445 11.52 -4.39 -24.61
CA ILE A 445 12.92 -4.84 -24.67
C ILE A 445 13.17 -5.67 -25.93
N THR A 446 12.30 -6.63 -26.23
CA THR A 446 12.38 -7.44 -27.45
C THR A 446 12.28 -6.58 -28.70
N ALA A 447 11.36 -5.62 -28.75
CA ALA A 447 11.24 -4.68 -29.85
C ALA A 447 12.49 -3.80 -29.99
N ALA A 448 13.10 -3.36 -28.89
CA ALA A 448 14.30 -2.52 -28.92
C ALA A 448 15.52 -3.25 -29.49
N VAL A 449 15.67 -4.53 -29.15
CA VAL A 449 16.71 -5.40 -29.71
C VAL A 449 16.45 -5.73 -31.18
N ALA A 450 15.18 -5.92 -31.57
CA ALA A 450 14.82 -6.14 -32.96
C ALA A 450 15.01 -4.88 -33.82
N SER A 451 14.59 -3.72 -33.32
CA SER A 451 14.65 -2.43 -34.01
C SER A 451 14.40 -1.27 -33.02
N TRP A 452 15.45 -0.52 -32.68
CA TRP A 452 15.33 0.61 -31.73
C TRP A 452 14.33 1.71 -32.16
N PRO A 453 14.12 2.04 -33.46
CA PRO A 453 13.10 3.01 -33.84
C PRO A 453 11.67 2.52 -33.56
N VAL A 454 11.41 1.22 -33.73
CA VAL A 454 10.12 0.61 -33.37
C VAL A 454 9.87 0.72 -31.88
N ALA A 455 10.88 0.41 -31.06
CA ALA A 455 10.77 0.56 -29.62
C ALA A 455 10.56 2.01 -29.18
N LEU A 456 11.20 2.99 -29.83
CA LEU A 456 10.93 4.40 -29.58
C LEU A 456 9.49 4.77 -29.92
N GLY A 457 8.98 4.34 -31.08
CA GLY A 457 7.59 4.57 -31.47
C GLY A 457 6.60 3.98 -30.45
N LEU A 458 6.81 2.72 -30.04
CA LEU A 458 6.00 2.06 -29.01
C LEU A 458 6.06 2.79 -27.66
N THR A 459 7.26 3.23 -27.26
CA THR A 459 7.46 3.97 -26.01
C THR A 459 6.76 5.33 -26.06
N LEU A 460 6.80 6.02 -27.20
CA LEU A 460 6.10 7.28 -27.43
C LEU A 460 4.58 7.09 -27.32
N ILE A 461 4.03 6.07 -28.01
CA ILE A 461 2.61 5.73 -27.94
C ILE A 461 2.19 5.42 -26.50
N TYR A 462 2.97 4.60 -25.79
CA TYR A 462 2.70 4.27 -24.38
C TYR A 462 2.77 5.50 -23.47
N THR A 463 3.75 6.38 -23.69
CA THR A 463 3.89 7.63 -22.92
C THR A 463 2.70 8.55 -23.16
N VAL A 464 2.27 8.73 -24.40
CA VAL A 464 1.07 9.52 -24.74
C VAL A 464 -0.17 8.91 -24.11
N TYR A 465 -0.34 7.58 -24.18
CA TYR A 465 -1.43 6.87 -23.51
C TYR A 465 -1.44 7.11 -22.00
N ARG A 466 -0.29 7.00 -21.32
CA ARG A 466 -0.17 7.21 -19.87
C ARG A 466 -0.42 8.66 -19.47
N LEU A 467 0.04 9.62 -20.27
CA LEU A 467 -0.26 11.04 -20.04
C LEU A 467 -1.76 11.31 -20.18
N ASN A 468 -2.42 10.72 -21.19
CA ASN A 468 -3.86 10.83 -21.37
C ASN A 468 -4.63 10.16 -20.21
N ASP A 469 -4.23 8.97 -19.77
CA ASP A 469 -4.82 8.29 -18.60
C ASP A 469 -4.68 9.13 -17.32
N ALA A 470 -3.49 9.68 -17.07
CA ALA A 470 -3.23 10.55 -15.92
C ALA A 470 -4.09 11.83 -15.97
N TYR A 471 -4.22 12.43 -17.15
CA TYR A 471 -5.06 13.61 -17.35
C TYR A 471 -6.55 13.30 -17.12
N GLN A 472 -7.06 12.19 -17.66
CA GLN A 472 -8.44 11.74 -17.45
C GLN A 472 -8.72 11.43 -15.97
N LYS A 473 -7.76 10.80 -15.27
CA LYS A 473 -7.86 10.57 -13.82
C LYS A 473 -7.93 11.86 -13.02
N GLN A 474 -7.16 12.88 -13.39
CA GLN A 474 -7.21 14.20 -12.76
C GLN A 474 -8.53 14.92 -13.02
N LEU A 475 -9.14 14.71 -14.20
CA LEU A 475 -10.47 15.24 -14.52
C LEU A 475 -11.59 14.54 -13.72
N GLN A 476 -11.49 13.21 -13.56
CA GLN A 476 -12.50 12.39 -12.88
C GLN A 476 -12.37 12.38 -11.36
N SER A 477 -11.20 12.74 -10.79
CA SER A 477 -10.98 12.71 -9.34
C SER A 477 -11.84 13.72 -8.57
N LYS A 478 -12.53 14.64 -9.26
CA LYS A 478 -13.51 15.57 -8.67
C LYS A 478 -14.86 14.94 -8.31
N ASN A 479 -15.10 13.67 -8.69
CA ASN A 479 -16.40 13.02 -8.52
C ASN A 479 -16.36 11.77 -7.61
N ASN A 480 -15.35 11.63 -6.74
CA ASN A 480 -15.27 10.48 -5.84
C ASN A 480 -16.01 10.74 -4.53
N VAL A 481 -17.18 10.11 -4.35
CA VAL A 481 -17.94 10.11 -3.09
C VAL A 481 -18.80 8.84 -3.03
N PRO A 482 -19.04 8.18 -1.87
CA PRO A 482 -18.75 8.57 -0.48
C PRO A 482 -18.17 7.49 0.46
N GLN A 483 -17.53 8.01 1.51
CA GLN A 483 -17.20 7.32 2.76
C GLN A 483 -18.45 6.88 3.58
N GLU A 484 -19.66 7.10 3.07
CA GLU A 484 -20.96 6.94 3.75
C GLU A 484 -21.44 5.47 3.85
N ILE A 485 -20.60 4.50 3.48
CA ILE A 485 -20.92 3.08 3.69
C ILE A 485 -20.95 2.70 5.18
N TYR A 486 -20.43 3.55 6.07
CA TYR A 486 -20.40 3.36 7.53
C TYR A 486 -21.42 4.25 8.27
N ARG A 487 -22.59 4.48 7.66
CA ARG A 487 -23.72 5.18 8.29
C ARG A 487 -24.19 4.47 9.56
N ILE A 488 -24.46 5.21 10.63
CA ILE A 488 -25.09 4.71 11.85
C ILE A 488 -26.59 4.60 11.57
N PHE A 489 -27.19 3.47 11.94
CA PHE A 489 -28.63 3.24 11.81
C PHE A 489 -29.28 3.40 13.18
N ASP A 490 -30.43 4.07 13.23
CA ASP A 490 -31.17 4.25 14.47
C ASP A 490 -31.79 2.92 14.94
N PRO A 491 -31.77 2.62 16.26
CA PRO A 491 -32.35 1.39 16.80
C PRO A 491 -33.82 1.16 16.44
N GLN A 492 -34.60 2.24 16.26
CA GLN A 492 -36.01 2.17 15.86
C GLN A 492 -36.22 1.62 14.44
N GLN A 493 -35.25 1.79 13.53
CA GLN A 493 -35.30 1.23 12.17
C GLN A 493 -34.98 -0.28 12.15
N ILE A 494 -34.33 -0.79 13.20
CA ILE A 494 -33.92 -2.19 13.34
C ILE A 494 -35.06 -3.05 13.90
N GLU A 495 -35.93 -2.49 14.75
CA GLU A 495 -37.06 -3.21 15.36
C GLU A 495 -38.20 -3.54 14.38
N GLU A 496 -38.33 -2.83 13.25
CA GLU A 496 -39.36 -3.10 12.23
C GLU A 496 -39.03 -4.27 11.30
N ASN A 497 -37.83 -4.87 11.37
CA ASN A 497 -37.43 -5.99 10.50
C ASN A 497 -36.79 -7.15 11.30
N PRO A 498 -37.58 -8.09 11.86
CA PRO A 498 -37.13 -9.12 12.81
C PRO A 498 -36.29 -10.25 12.20
N ASN A 499 -35.88 -10.16 10.94
CA ASN A 499 -35.07 -11.16 10.24
C ASN A 499 -33.57 -10.80 10.21
N MET A 500 -33.03 -10.26 11.30
CA MET A 500 -31.58 -10.13 11.44
C MET A 500 -30.93 -11.50 11.69
N PRO A 501 -29.90 -11.89 10.93
CA PRO A 501 -28.95 -12.87 11.43
C PRO A 501 -28.10 -12.21 12.52
N CYS A 502 -28.16 -12.75 13.74
CA CYS A 502 -27.08 -12.56 14.70
C CYS A 502 -25.77 -12.99 14.02
N TYR A 503 -24.77 -12.11 13.99
CA TYR A 503 -23.43 -12.46 13.56
C TYR A 503 -22.83 -13.44 14.57
N SER A 504 -23.05 -14.74 14.36
CA SER A 504 -22.22 -15.77 14.98
C SER A 504 -20.96 -15.91 14.13
N LEU A 505 -19.83 -15.51 14.72
CA LEU A 505 -18.49 -15.82 14.22
C LEU A 505 -18.32 -17.34 14.09
N THR A 506 -18.10 -17.81 12.86
CA THR A 506 -17.37 -19.07 12.57
C THR A 506 -16.49 -18.86 11.36
#